data_AF-A0A9E2YAP6-F1
#
_entry.id   AF-A0A9E2YAP6-F1
#
_cell.length_a   1.000
_cell.length_b   1.000
_cell.length_c   1.000
_cell.angle_alpha   90.00
_cell.angle_beta   90.00
_cell.angle_gamma   90.00
#
_symmetry.space_group_name_H-M   'P 1'
#
loop_
_entity.id
_entity.type
_entity.pdbx_description
1 polymer ?
#
loop_
_entity_poly.entity_id
_entity_poly.type
_entity_poly.pdbx_seq_one_letter_code
_entity_poly.pdbx_strand_id
1 'polypeptide(L)'
;MASKWLLWQLADSAFPAGALAHSGGLEAAMQLGLVRDRDSLREFVVTILQQSHRGVAVFLNRVWLEPDAFEKQDRECDLFLNSSIANRASRSQGQAFLATAARTFDVQELRQRAIDVRRMKLPCHFSPIIGWIGQCLSMPRESTLELFAFFTARSCLSSAVRLGVIGPLEAQHMLATLSPPLEIDPSADPVQIAPVLDLVQSTQDRLYSRLFQS
;
A
#
# COMPACT_ATOMS: atom_id res chain seq x y z
N MET A 1 -19.90 7.16 13.37
CA MET A 1 -19.27 7.11 12.03
C MET A 1 -18.02 7.96 12.09
N ALA A 2 -16.87 7.44 11.62
CA ALA A 2 -15.71 8.29 11.40
C ALA A 2 -16.08 9.50 10.52
N SER A 3 -15.54 10.67 10.88
CA SER A 3 -15.75 11.89 10.10
C SER A 3 -15.10 11.78 8.73
N LYS A 4 -15.72 12.35 7.68
CA LYS A 4 -15.07 12.50 6.35
C LYS A 4 -13.71 13.19 6.44
N TRP A 5 -13.54 14.08 7.42
CA TRP A 5 -12.27 14.75 7.70
C TRP A 5 -11.16 13.78 8.08
N LEU A 6 -11.46 12.69 8.80
CA LEU A 6 -10.46 11.69 9.14
C LEU A 6 -9.92 11.01 7.89
N LEU A 7 -10.80 10.58 6.98
CA LEU A 7 -10.41 9.96 5.73
C LEU A 7 -9.52 10.90 4.90
N TRP A 8 -9.91 12.17 4.78
CA TRP A 8 -9.10 13.17 4.06
C TRP A 8 -7.75 13.43 4.70
N GLN A 9 -7.70 13.50 6.03
CA GLN A 9 -6.44 13.70 6.76
C GLN A 9 -5.49 12.51 6.56
N LEU A 10 -6.00 11.28 6.62
CA LEU A 10 -5.21 10.09 6.35
C LEU A 10 -4.77 10.05 4.88
N ALA A 11 -5.65 10.41 3.95
CA ALA A 11 -5.36 10.44 2.51
C ALA A 11 -4.40 11.56 2.08
N ASP A 12 -4.14 12.55 2.94
CA ASP A 12 -3.25 13.67 2.63
C ASP A 12 -1.85 13.20 2.26
N SER A 13 -1.24 13.80 1.23
CA SER A 13 0.15 13.51 0.86
C SER A 13 1.14 14.03 1.89
N ALA A 14 0.75 15.03 2.69
CA ALA A 14 1.52 15.55 3.81
C ALA A 14 1.45 14.65 5.06
N PHE A 15 0.52 13.68 5.13
CA PHE A 15 0.45 12.74 6.24
C PHE A 15 1.71 11.85 6.22
N PRO A 16 2.55 11.83 7.28
CA PRO A 16 3.83 11.11 7.28
C PRO A 16 3.69 9.57 7.28
N ALA A 17 3.30 9.00 6.14
CA ALA A 17 3.04 7.57 5.95
C ALA A 17 4.20 6.78 5.31
N GLY A 18 5.25 7.47 4.86
CA GLY A 18 6.36 6.83 4.11
C GLY A 18 6.00 6.35 2.70
N ALA A 19 4.75 6.53 2.25
CA ALA A 19 4.21 5.97 1.00
C ALA A 19 4.86 6.48 -0.30
N LEU A 20 5.62 7.57 -0.27
CA LEU A 20 6.20 8.23 -1.46
C LEU A 20 7.66 7.83 -1.76
N ALA A 21 8.27 6.97 -0.96
CA ALA A 21 9.67 6.56 -1.14
C ALA A 21 9.86 5.44 -2.17
N HIS A 22 8.81 4.67 -2.48
CA HIS A 22 8.88 3.43 -3.25
C HIS A 22 8.16 3.53 -4.60
N SER A 23 8.83 3.11 -5.68
CA SER A 23 8.28 3.13 -7.05
C SER A 23 7.32 1.98 -7.35
N GLY A 24 7.18 1.00 -6.46
CA GLY A 24 6.37 -0.20 -6.69
C GLY A 24 6.85 -1.06 -7.86
N GLY A 25 8.14 -0.93 -8.25
CA GLY A 25 8.72 -1.61 -9.41
C GLY A 25 8.55 -0.87 -10.74
N LEU A 26 7.94 0.33 -10.74
CA LEU A 26 7.73 1.10 -11.96
C LEU A 26 9.06 1.48 -12.66
N GLU A 27 10.07 1.85 -11.88
CA GLU A 27 11.39 2.22 -12.42
C GLU A 27 12.05 1.02 -13.12
N ALA A 28 12.02 -0.16 -12.49
CA ALA A 28 12.45 -1.41 -13.12
C ALA A 28 11.62 -1.75 -14.37
N ALA A 29 10.29 -1.58 -14.32
CA ALA A 29 9.40 -1.82 -15.44
C ALA A 29 9.75 -0.94 -16.65
N MET A 30 10.12 0.32 -16.42
CA MET A 30 10.58 1.23 -17.46
C MET A 30 11.93 0.80 -18.05
N GLN A 31 12.91 0.48 -17.20
CA GLN A 31 14.23 0.03 -17.68
C GLN A 31 14.15 -1.27 -18.48
N LEU A 32 13.18 -2.14 -18.17
CA LEU A 32 12.88 -3.36 -18.93
C LEU A 32 11.99 -3.14 -20.16
N GLY A 33 11.54 -1.90 -20.42
CA GLY A 33 10.69 -1.57 -21.56
C GLY A 33 9.24 -2.05 -21.45
N LEU A 34 8.79 -2.45 -20.26
CA LEU A 34 7.40 -2.86 -20.00
C LEU A 34 6.47 -1.66 -19.90
N VAL A 35 6.97 -0.54 -19.38
CA VAL A 35 6.26 0.76 -19.33
C VAL A 35 7.03 1.78 -20.16
N ARG A 36 6.42 2.26 -21.24
CA ARG A 36 7.08 3.12 -22.24
C ARG A 36 6.30 4.40 -22.53
N ASP A 37 5.01 4.38 -22.26
CA ASP A 37 4.07 5.42 -22.62
C ASP A 37 2.90 5.45 -21.63
N ARG A 38 1.94 6.34 -21.89
CA ARG A 38 0.74 6.53 -21.08
C ARG A 38 -0.13 5.27 -20.97
N ASP A 39 -0.26 4.52 -22.06
CA ASP A 39 -1.19 3.39 -22.12
C ASP A 39 -0.61 2.19 -21.38
N SER A 40 0.67 1.87 -21.61
CA SER A 40 1.40 0.87 -20.82
C SER A 40 1.51 1.23 -19.34
N LEU A 41 1.63 2.52 -18.99
CA LEU A 41 1.55 2.96 -17.59
C LEU A 41 0.17 2.71 -16.99
N ARG A 42 -0.92 2.99 -17.73
CA ARG A 42 -2.28 2.74 -17.27
C ARG A 42 -2.48 1.25 -16.99
N GLU A 43 -2.04 0.38 -17.90
CA GLU A 43 -2.08 -1.08 -17.72
C GLU A 43 -1.31 -1.53 -16.48
N PHE A 44 -0.12 -0.95 -16.26
CA PHE A 44 0.71 -1.22 -15.08
C PHE A 44 0.00 -0.80 -13.78
N VAL A 45 -0.59 0.39 -13.72
CA VAL A 45 -1.35 0.86 -12.55
C VAL A 45 -2.55 -0.04 -12.26
N VAL A 46 -3.31 -0.42 -13.29
CA VAL A 46 -4.46 -1.32 -13.14
C VAL A 46 -4.00 -2.69 -12.64
N THR A 47 -2.89 -3.21 -13.17
CA THR A 47 -2.32 -4.50 -12.76
C THR A 47 -1.86 -4.47 -11.30
N ILE A 48 -1.18 -3.40 -10.86
CA ILE A 48 -0.82 -3.23 -9.44
C ILE A 48 -2.08 -3.19 -8.57
N LEU A 49 -3.11 -2.45 -8.96
CA LEU A 49 -4.35 -2.37 -8.18
C LEU A 49 -5.04 -3.73 -8.05
N GLN A 50 -5.13 -4.49 -9.16
CA GLN A 50 -5.68 -5.84 -9.16
C GLN A 50 -4.86 -6.79 -8.30
N GLN A 51 -3.52 -6.76 -8.43
CA GLN A 51 -2.63 -7.58 -7.62
C GLN A 51 -2.73 -7.24 -6.13
N SER A 52 -2.73 -5.95 -5.79
CA SER A 52 -2.89 -5.50 -4.40
C SER A 52 -4.23 -5.93 -3.82
N HIS A 53 -5.31 -5.85 -4.60
CA HIS A 53 -6.66 -6.25 -4.19
C HIS A 53 -6.77 -7.76 -3.93
N ARG A 54 -6.23 -8.60 -4.82
CA ARG A 54 -6.30 -10.08 -4.70
C ARG A 54 -5.22 -10.67 -3.80
N GLY A 55 -4.15 -9.93 -3.55
CA GLY A 55 -3.05 -10.30 -2.66
C GLY A 55 -3.18 -9.63 -1.30
N VAL A 56 -2.38 -8.58 -1.07
CA VAL A 56 -2.19 -8.02 0.28
C VAL A 56 -3.44 -7.43 0.92
N ALA A 57 -4.40 -6.89 0.14
CA ALA A 57 -5.63 -6.30 0.69
C ALA A 57 -6.53 -7.33 1.40
N VAL A 58 -6.34 -8.63 1.14
CA VAL A 58 -7.00 -9.70 1.89
C VAL A 58 -6.64 -9.62 3.38
N PHE A 59 -5.37 -9.33 3.71
CA PHE A 59 -4.94 -9.19 5.10
C PHE A 59 -5.54 -7.95 5.76
N LEU A 60 -5.62 -6.82 5.06
CA LEU A 60 -6.34 -5.63 5.52
C LEU A 60 -7.79 -5.99 5.88
N ASN A 61 -8.49 -6.64 4.96
CA ASN A 61 -9.90 -7.00 5.12
C ASN A 61 -10.10 -7.92 6.33
N ARG A 62 -9.28 -8.97 6.45
CA ARG A 62 -9.32 -9.91 7.58
C ARG A 62 -9.07 -9.22 8.91
N VAL A 63 -8.08 -8.33 9.00
CA VAL A 63 -7.78 -7.58 10.22
C VAL A 63 -8.85 -6.56 10.55
N TRP A 64 -9.47 -5.92 9.55
CA TRP A 64 -10.57 -5.00 9.79
C TRP A 64 -11.78 -5.74 10.39
N LEU A 65 -12.08 -6.95 9.90
CA LEU A 65 -13.16 -7.80 10.41
C LEU A 65 -12.83 -8.41 11.80
N GLU A 66 -11.59 -8.83 11.99
CA GLU A 66 -11.08 -9.47 13.21
C GLU A 66 -9.78 -8.79 13.68
N PRO A 67 -9.86 -7.66 14.40
CA PRO A 67 -8.68 -6.88 14.81
C PRO A 67 -7.68 -7.64 15.68
N ASP A 68 -8.16 -8.61 16.46
CA ASP A 68 -7.32 -9.46 17.32
C ASP A 68 -6.45 -10.42 16.50
N ALA A 69 -6.81 -10.69 15.24
CA ALA A 69 -6.02 -11.50 14.33
C ALA A 69 -4.82 -10.74 13.72
N PHE A 70 -4.62 -9.45 14.05
CA PHE A 70 -3.56 -8.60 13.48
C PHE A 70 -2.20 -9.29 13.46
N GLU A 71 -1.75 -9.87 14.58
CA GLU A 71 -0.41 -10.47 14.65
C GLU A 71 -0.24 -11.67 13.72
N LYS A 72 -1.30 -12.49 13.58
CA LYS A 72 -1.31 -13.64 12.67
C LYS A 72 -1.29 -13.16 11.23
N GLN A 73 -2.17 -12.23 10.88
CA GLN A 73 -2.29 -11.71 9.51
C GLN A 73 -1.05 -10.91 9.08
N ASP A 74 -0.39 -10.21 10.02
CA ASP A 74 0.85 -9.48 9.74
C ASP A 74 2.02 -10.44 9.43
N ARG A 75 2.12 -11.57 10.14
CA ARG A 75 3.11 -12.62 9.84
C ARG A 75 2.79 -13.36 8.54
N GLU A 76 1.52 -13.65 8.27
CA GLU A 76 1.12 -14.26 6.98
C GLU A 76 1.39 -13.31 5.80
N CYS A 77 1.20 -12.01 5.99
CA CYS A 77 1.55 -10.99 4.99
C CYS A 77 3.06 -10.94 4.72
N ASP A 78 3.89 -11.06 5.78
CA ASP A 78 5.35 -11.14 5.65
C ASP A 78 5.80 -12.35 4.82
N LEU A 79 5.15 -13.50 5.02
CA LEU A 79 5.38 -14.72 4.24
C LEU A 79 4.87 -14.61 2.80
N PHE A 80 3.78 -13.88 2.56
CA PHE A 80 3.22 -13.69 1.22
C PHE A 80 4.09 -12.77 0.36
N LEU A 81 4.67 -11.73 0.96
CA LEU A 81 5.55 -10.78 0.28
C LEU A 81 6.98 -11.35 0.12
N ASN A 82 7.14 -12.27 -0.83
CA ASN A 82 8.42 -12.93 -1.12
C ASN A 82 9.51 -11.98 -1.66
N SER A 83 9.13 -10.91 -2.36
CA SER A 83 10.09 -9.90 -2.79
C SER A 83 10.62 -9.14 -1.57
N SER A 84 11.91 -9.31 -1.25
CA SER A 84 12.55 -8.61 -0.12
C SER A 84 12.46 -7.09 -0.21
N ILE A 85 12.28 -6.56 -1.42
CA ILE A 85 12.08 -5.14 -1.73
C ILE A 85 10.66 -4.72 -1.36
N ALA A 86 9.65 -5.39 -1.93
CA ALA A 86 8.25 -5.10 -1.62
C ALA A 86 7.93 -5.31 -0.14
N ASN A 87 8.51 -6.35 0.48
CA ASN A 87 8.41 -6.65 1.91
C ASN A 87 8.93 -5.47 2.75
N ARG A 88 10.17 -5.03 2.49
CA ARG A 88 10.80 -3.91 3.22
C ARG A 88 10.01 -2.61 3.04
N ALA A 89 9.58 -2.32 1.82
CA ALA A 89 8.75 -1.16 1.52
C ALA A 89 7.44 -1.18 2.30
N SER A 90 6.77 -2.33 2.33
CA SER A 90 5.51 -2.53 3.05
C SER A 90 5.67 -2.35 4.57
N ARG A 91 6.76 -2.88 5.17
CA ARG A 91 7.06 -2.73 6.60
C ARG A 91 7.41 -1.29 6.96
N SER A 92 8.24 -0.63 6.15
CA SER A 92 8.60 0.78 6.33
C SER A 92 7.35 1.67 6.33
N GLN A 93 6.47 1.48 5.35
CA GLN A 93 5.21 2.23 5.25
C GLN A 93 4.27 1.95 6.42
N GLY A 94 4.08 0.68 6.79
CA GLY A 94 3.19 0.32 7.90
C GLY A 94 3.65 0.87 9.24
N GLN A 95 4.95 0.76 9.54
CA GLN A 95 5.54 1.30 10.77
C GLN A 95 5.45 2.83 10.83
N ALA A 96 5.74 3.52 9.71
CA ALA A 96 5.61 4.97 9.63
C ALA A 96 4.16 5.41 9.82
N PHE A 97 3.21 4.74 9.16
CA PHE A 97 1.79 5.06 9.24
C PHE A 97 1.25 4.87 10.66
N LEU A 98 1.58 3.76 11.34
CA LEU A 98 1.21 3.53 12.74
C LEU A 98 1.83 4.57 13.68
N ALA A 99 3.13 4.85 13.53
CA ALA A 99 3.82 5.82 14.37
C ALA A 99 3.20 7.23 14.25
N THR A 100 2.82 7.62 13.03
CA THR A 100 2.15 8.89 12.77
C THR A 100 0.73 8.88 13.35
N ALA A 101 -0.07 7.84 13.07
CA ALA A 101 -1.42 7.73 13.61
C ALA A 101 -1.44 7.79 15.15
N ALA A 102 -0.54 7.08 15.82
CA ALA A 102 -0.43 7.08 17.28
C ALA A 102 -0.01 8.43 17.90
N ARG A 103 0.61 9.31 17.11
CA ARG A 103 1.00 10.67 17.53
C ARG A 103 -0.05 11.72 17.15
N THR A 104 -0.81 11.48 16.10
CA THR A 104 -1.82 12.41 15.57
C THR A 104 -3.17 12.23 16.26
N PHE A 105 -3.60 10.98 16.48
CA PHE A 105 -4.88 10.67 17.08
C PHE A 105 -4.67 10.28 18.54
N ASP A 106 -5.35 10.96 19.46
CA ASP A 106 -5.23 10.76 20.91
C ASP A 106 -5.98 9.48 21.36
N VAL A 107 -5.61 8.33 20.79
CA VAL A 107 -6.23 7.02 21.00
C VAL A 107 -5.23 6.10 21.68
N GLN A 108 -5.61 5.53 22.83
CA GLN A 108 -4.72 4.73 23.67
C GLN A 108 -4.28 3.44 22.96
N GLU A 109 -5.20 2.83 22.22
CA GLU A 109 -5.02 1.58 21.47
C GLU A 109 -3.94 1.74 20.40
N LEU A 110 -3.91 2.87 19.68
CA LEU A 110 -2.86 3.16 18.68
C LEU A 110 -1.48 3.26 19.34
N ARG A 111 -1.38 3.97 20.47
CA ARG A 111 -0.14 4.10 21.24
C ARG A 111 0.33 2.75 21.76
N GLN A 112 -0.58 1.93 22.28
CA GLN A 112 -0.27 0.60 22.77
C GLN A 112 0.19 -0.33 21.64
N ARG A 113 -0.50 -0.32 20.49
CA ARG A 113 -0.10 -1.12 19.32
C ARG A 113 1.29 -0.75 18.82
N ALA A 114 1.66 0.53 18.82
CA ALA A 114 3.01 0.98 18.46
C ALA A 114 4.09 0.43 19.40
N ILE A 115 3.78 0.28 20.69
CA ILE A 115 4.66 -0.37 21.68
C ILE A 115 4.74 -1.88 21.42
N ASP A 116 3.59 -2.51 21.19
CA ASP A 116 3.47 -3.96 20.98
C ASP A 116 4.21 -4.43 19.74
N VAL A 117 4.09 -3.71 18.62
CA VAL A 117 4.84 -3.98 17.38
C VAL A 117 6.35 -4.03 17.65
N ARG A 118 6.88 -3.10 18.44
CA ARG A 118 8.30 -3.07 18.80
C ARG A 118 8.68 -4.19 19.77
N ARG A 119 7.89 -4.38 20.82
CA ARG A 119 8.12 -5.39 21.86
C ARG A 119 8.12 -6.81 21.30
N MET A 120 7.16 -7.11 20.42
CA MET A 120 6.94 -8.44 19.83
C MET A 120 7.67 -8.62 18.50
N LYS A 121 8.40 -7.59 18.04
CA LYS A 121 9.14 -7.57 16.77
C LYS A 121 8.26 -7.95 15.58
N LEU A 122 7.04 -7.42 15.55
CA LEU A 122 6.12 -7.63 14.43
C LEU A 122 6.64 -6.89 13.18
N PRO A 123 6.51 -7.46 11.98
CA PRO A 123 6.84 -6.80 10.71
C PRO A 123 6.15 -5.43 10.56
N CYS A 124 4.86 -5.36 10.91
CA CYS A 124 3.97 -4.22 10.77
C CYS A 124 3.85 -3.75 9.32
N HIS A 125 3.37 -4.64 8.46
CA HIS A 125 3.09 -4.36 7.05
C HIS A 125 1.95 -3.35 6.90
N PHE A 126 2.04 -2.52 5.85
CA PHE A 126 1.08 -1.46 5.58
C PHE A 126 -0.37 -1.96 5.45
N SER A 127 -0.58 -3.09 4.77
CA SER A 127 -1.93 -3.59 4.48
C SER A 127 -2.67 -4.09 5.74
N PRO A 128 -2.12 -5.00 6.57
CA PRO A 128 -2.74 -5.34 7.86
C PRO A 128 -2.94 -4.13 8.78
N ILE A 129 -1.94 -3.25 8.90
CA ILE A 129 -1.99 -2.18 9.91
C ILE A 129 -2.97 -1.06 9.54
N ILE A 130 -3.12 -0.71 8.26
CA ILE A 130 -4.14 0.27 7.85
C ILE A 130 -5.56 -0.28 8.07
N GLY A 131 -5.75 -1.59 7.91
CA GLY A 131 -7.01 -2.27 8.26
C GLY A 131 -7.31 -2.17 9.75
N TRP A 132 -6.32 -2.47 10.59
CA TRP A 132 -6.43 -2.36 12.04
C TRP A 132 -6.70 -0.92 12.49
N ILE A 133 -5.95 0.05 11.96
CA ILE A 133 -6.13 1.48 12.28
C ILE A 133 -7.50 1.96 11.83
N GLY A 134 -7.95 1.56 10.63
CA GLY A 134 -9.28 1.89 10.13
C GLY A 134 -10.38 1.40 11.06
N GLN A 135 -10.29 0.15 11.53
CA GLN A 135 -11.23 -0.38 12.51
C GLN A 135 -11.14 0.37 13.85
N CYS A 136 -9.92 0.60 14.36
CA CYS A 136 -9.68 1.27 15.64
C CYS A 136 -10.25 2.70 15.66
N LEU A 137 -10.16 3.41 14.53
CA LEU A 137 -10.71 4.75 14.36
C LEU A 137 -12.18 4.76 13.90
N SER A 138 -12.86 3.61 13.92
CA SER A 138 -14.26 3.45 13.49
C SER A 138 -14.53 3.92 12.05
N MET A 139 -13.53 3.79 11.17
CA MET A 139 -13.64 4.05 9.75
C MET A 139 -14.34 2.85 9.05
N PRO A 140 -15.32 3.10 8.17
CA PRO A 140 -15.96 2.02 7.43
C PRO A 140 -14.95 1.16 6.68
N ARG A 141 -15.23 -0.13 6.57
CA ARG A 141 -14.39 -1.10 5.85
C ARG A 141 -14.11 -0.66 4.42
N GLU A 142 -15.17 -0.27 3.72
CA GLU A 142 -15.13 0.20 2.33
C GLU A 142 -14.21 1.41 2.20
N SER A 143 -14.36 2.43 3.05
CA SER A 143 -13.48 3.60 3.06
C SER A 143 -12.02 3.27 3.38
N THR A 144 -11.77 2.23 4.17
CA THR A 144 -10.40 1.76 4.46
C THR A 144 -9.77 1.07 3.24
N LEU A 145 -10.56 0.28 2.52
CA LEU A 145 -10.15 -0.35 1.26
C LEU A 145 -9.94 0.68 0.14
N GLU A 146 -10.82 1.67 0.04
CA GLU A 146 -10.69 2.81 -0.87
C GLU A 146 -9.40 3.59 -0.59
N LEU A 147 -9.11 3.88 0.68
CA LEU A 147 -7.90 4.57 1.09
C LEU A 147 -6.64 3.78 0.70
N PHE A 148 -6.64 2.47 0.93
CA PHE A 148 -5.54 1.59 0.55
C PHE A 148 -5.32 1.53 -0.98
N ALA A 149 -6.40 1.39 -1.75
CA ALA A 149 -6.35 1.42 -3.21
C ALA A 149 -5.87 2.79 -3.74
N PHE A 150 -6.35 3.88 -3.13
CA PHE A 150 -5.94 5.24 -3.44
C PHE A 150 -4.44 5.44 -3.21
N PHE A 151 -3.89 5.00 -2.06
CA PHE A 151 -2.46 5.07 -1.82
C PHE A 151 -1.66 4.27 -2.85
N THR A 152 -2.12 3.07 -3.19
CA THR A 152 -1.48 2.21 -4.19
C THR A 152 -1.38 2.92 -5.54
N ALA A 153 -2.50 3.45 -6.06
CA ALA A 153 -2.53 4.18 -7.33
C ALA A 153 -1.68 5.47 -7.25
N ARG A 154 -1.87 6.26 -6.18
CA ARG A 154 -1.20 7.55 -6.01
C ARG A 154 0.31 7.41 -5.93
N SER A 155 0.83 6.42 -5.21
CA SER A 155 2.28 6.18 -5.12
C SER A 155 2.89 5.79 -6.46
N CYS A 156 2.19 4.96 -7.25
CA CYS A 156 2.64 4.59 -8.60
C CYS A 156 2.63 5.81 -9.54
N LEU A 157 1.53 6.58 -9.56
CA LEU A 157 1.40 7.77 -10.42
C LEU A 157 2.36 8.89 -10.03
N SER A 158 2.58 9.11 -8.73
CA SER A 158 3.59 10.05 -8.24
C SER A 158 4.99 9.66 -8.70
N SER A 159 5.29 8.35 -8.69
CA SER A 159 6.55 7.83 -9.21
C SER A 159 6.68 8.02 -10.71
N ALA A 160 5.60 7.79 -11.47
CA ALA A 160 5.57 8.01 -12.92
C ALA A 160 5.86 9.46 -13.31
N VAL A 161 5.32 10.42 -12.55
CA VAL A 161 5.61 11.85 -12.76
C VAL A 161 7.07 12.17 -12.48
N ARG A 162 7.63 11.66 -11.37
CA ARG A 162 9.04 11.87 -11.01
C ARG A 162 10.02 11.19 -11.97
N LEU A 163 9.60 10.09 -12.61
CA LEU A 163 10.35 9.39 -13.65
C LEU A 163 10.19 10.04 -15.04
N GLY A 164 9.33 11.05 -15.18
CA GLY A 164 9.10 11.75 -16.44
C GLY A 164 8.26 11.00 -17.47
N VAL A 165 7.55 9.92 -17.07
CA VAL A 165 6.67 9.14 -17.97
C VAL A 165 5.46 9.96 -18.40
N ILE A 166 4.87 10.67 -17.44
CA ILE A 166 3.69 11.53 -17.63
C ILE A 166 3.81 12.81 -16.82
N GLY A 167 3.05 13.84 -17.20
CA GLY A 167 2.94 15.08 -16.43
C GLY A 167 1.97 14.97 -15.24
N PRO A 168 2.02 15.91 -14.28
CA PRO A 168 1.12 15.93 -13.12
C PRO A 168 -0.38 15.96 -13.46
N LEU A 169 -0.77 16.70 -14.51
CA LEU A 169 -2.16 16.78 -14.96
C LEU A 169 -2.65 15.43 -15.49
N GLU A 170 -1.82 14.73 -16.27
CA GLU A 170 -2.15 13.41 -16.80
C GLU A 170 -2.26 12.38 -15.66
N ALA A 171 -1.42 12.49 -14.63
CA ALA A 171 -1.52 11.64 -13.45
C ALA A 171 -2.86 11.83 -12.73
N GLN A 172 -3.32 13.07 -12.57
CA GLN A 172 -4.64 13.35 -11.98
C GLN A 172 -5.78 12.85 -12.87
N HIS A 173 -5.68 13.05 -14.19
CA HIS A 173 -6.66 12.52 -15.13
C HIS A 173 -6.75 10.99 -15.05
N MET A 174 -5.60 10.30 -15.05
CA MET A 174 -5.56 8.86 -14.91
C MET A 174 -6.21 8.42 -13.59
N LEU A 175 -5.82 9.01 -12.47
CA LEU A 175 -6.39 8.71 -11.14
C LEU A 175 -7.92 8.87 -11.10
N ALA A 176 -8.46 9.94 -11.70
CA ALA A 176 -9.90 10.19 -11.76
C ALA A 176 -10.68 9.15 -12.59
N THR A 177 -10.01 8.44 -13.50
CA THR A 177 -10.61 7.40 -14.34
C THR A 177 -10.46 5.99 -13.77
N LEU A 178 -9.69 5.81 -12.69
CA LEU A 178 -9.52 4.49 -12.08
C LEU A 178 -10.78 4.08 -11.32
N SER A 179 -11.11 2.80 -11.41
CA SER A 179 -12.19 2.18 -10.63
C SER A 179 -11.66 0.88 -10.03
N PRO A 180 -10.92 0.97 -8.91
CA PRO A 180 -10.33 -0.22 -8.30
C PRO A 180 -11.43 -1.13 -7.74
N PRO A 181 -11.25 -2.46 -7.80
CA PRO A 181 -12.14 -3.38 -7.10
C PRO A 181 -12.00 -3.19 -5.58
N LEU A 182 -13.13 -3.15 -4.88
CA LEU A 182 -13.19 -2.94 -3.43
C LEU A 182 -13.79 -4.13 -2.67
N GLU A 183 -14.55 -4.99 -3.35
CA GLU A 183 -15.19 -6.15 -2.73
C GLU A 183 -14.20 -7.30 -2.56
N ILE A 184 -13.93 -7.66 -1.31
CA ILE A 184 -13.07 -8.80 -0.96
C ILE A 184 -13.91 -9.80 -0.19
N ASP A 185 -14.01 -11.03 -0.71
CA ASP A 185 -14.60 -12.16 -0.02
C ASP A 185 -13.82 -12.42 1.28
N PRO A 186 -14.46 -12.39 2.46
CA PRO A 186 -13.80 -12.66 3.74
C PRO A 186 -13.06 -14.02 3.79
N SER A 187 -13.53 -14.99 3.01
CA SER A 187 -12.94 -16.33 2.92
C SER A 187 -11.85 -16.48 1.86
N ALA A 188 -11.63 -15.45 1.01
CA ALA A 188 -10.62 -15.52 -0.03
C ALA A 188 -9.22 -15.61 0.57
N ASP A 189 -8.38 -16.42 -0.06
CA ASP A 189 -6.94 -16.46 0.20
C ASP A 189 -6.18 -15.44 -0.65
N PRO A 190 -5.08 -14.89 -0.12
CA PRO A 190 -4.23 -13.97 -0.86
C PRO A 190 -3.54 -14.72 -2.01
N VAL A 191 -3.64 -14.19 -3.23
CA VAL A 191 -3.08 -14.82 -4.44
C VAL A 191 -2.18 -13.89 -5.23
N GLN A 192 -1.20 -14.47 -5.92
CA GLN A 192 -0.34 -13.80 -6.89
C GLN A 192 -0.94 -14.00 -8.30
N ILE A 193 -1.58 -12.97 -8.83
CA ILE A 193 -2.17 -12.97 -10.19
C ILE A 193 -1.30 -12.26 -11.22
N ALA A 194 -0.30 -11.49 -10.76
CA ALA A 194 0.63 -10.76 -11.62
C ALA A 194 2.09 -11.15 -11.31
N PRO A 195 2.52 -12.40 -11.59
CA PRO A 195 3.87 -12.86 -11.27
C PRO A 195 4.98 -12.03 -11.94
N VAL A 196 4.71 -11.44 -13.11
CA VAL A 196 5.64 -10.52 -13.78
C VAL A 196 5.92 -9.28 -12.93
N LEU A 197 4.91 -8.76 -12.23
CA LEU A 197 5.07 -7.60 -11.34
C LEU A 197 6.03 -7.92 -10.18
N ASP A 198 5.91 -9.11 -9.59
CA ASP A 198 6.77 -9.55 -8.49
C ASP A 198 8.24 -9.73 -8.94
N LEU A 199 8.43 -10.29 -10.14
CA LEU A 199 9.76 -10.39 -10.77
C LEU A 199 10.36 -9.00 -11.01
N VAL A 200 9.59 -8.07 -11.59
CA VAL A 200 10.04 -6.70 -11.88
C VAL A 200 10.36 -5.93 -10.60
N GLN A 201 9.52 -6.04 -9.58
CA GLN A 201 9.80 -5.42 -8.27
C GLN A 201 11.10 -5.94 -7.68
N SER A 202 11.38 -7.24 -7.84
CA SER A 202 12.58 -7.89 -7.31
C SER A 202 13.86 -7.52 -8.06
N THR A 203 13.79 -6.96 -9.27
CA THR A 203 14.97 -6.47 -10.01
C THR A 203 15.34 -5.03 -9.66
N GLN A 204 14.51 -4.32 -8.89
CA GLN A 204 14.72 -2.92 -8.56
C GLN A 204 16.04 -2.66 -7.79
N ASP A 205 16.53 -3.60 -6.97
CA ASP A 205 17.85 -3.50 -6.32
C ASP A 205 19.03 -3.74 -7.26
N ARG A 206 18.78 -4.25 -8.47
CA ARG A 206 19.80 -4.57 -9.47
C ARG A 206 19.96 -3.49 -10.54
N LEU A 207 19.15 -2.43 -10.49
CA LEU A 207 19.24 -1.33 -11.46
C LEU A 207 20.55 -0.54 -11.26
N TYR A 208 21.22 -0.23 -12.36
CA TYR A 208 22.49 0.49 -12.35
C TYR A 208 22.35 1.94 -11.83
N SER A 209 21.24 2.60 -12.17
CA SER A 209 20.85 3.92 -11.66
C SER A 209 19.45 3.84 -11.05
N ARG A 210 19.26 4.50 -9.89
CA ARG A 210 18.03 4.45 -9.09
C ARG A 210 17.65 5.82 -8.54
N LEU A 211 16.41 6.23 -8.78
CA LEU A 211 15.80 7.44 -8.21
C LEU A 211 14.93 7.15 -6.99
N PHE A 212 14.52 5.89 -6.78
CA PHE A 212 13.65 5.49 -5.68
C PHE A 212 14.36 4.53 -4.74
N GLN A 213 14.07 4.67 -3.44
CA GLN A 213 14.43 3.66 -2.46
C GLN A 213 13.45 2.50 -2.59
N SER A 214 13.95 1.29 -2.42
CA SER A 214 13.19 0.06 -2.63
C SER A 214 13.48 -0.86 -1.46
#